data_AF-K9XQQ5-F1
#
_entry.id   AF-K9XQQ5-F1
#
_cell.length_a   1.000
_cell.length_b   1.000
_cell.length_c   1.000
_cell.angle_alpha   90.00
_cell.angle_beta   90.00
_cell.angle_gamma   90.00
#
_symmetry.space_group_name_H-M   'P 1'
#
loop_
_entity.id
_entity.type
_entity.pdbx_description
1 polymer ?
#
loop_
_entity_poly.entity_id
_entity_poly.type
_entity_poly.pdbx_seq_one_letter_code
_entity_poly.pdbx_strand_id
1 'polypeptide(L)' 'MNNSSTSCLTDEEWFNQGKADAWAKKPKQPPEHDPQAASMYDLGYSEGEIERSPYERGV' A
#
# COMPACT_ATOMS: atom_id res chain seq x y z
N MET A 1 -5.77 0.94 28.08
CA MET A 1 -5.13 0.56 26.80
C MET A 1 -4.20 1.68 26.38
N ASN A 2 -2.92 1.49 26.68
CA ASN A 2 -1.80 2.35 26.33
C ASN A 2 -1.58 2.27 24.81
N ASN A 3 -2.09 3.29 24.15
CA ASN A 3 -2.07 3.53 22.71
C ASN A 3 -0.68 4.05 22.34
N SER A 4 0.27 3.16 22.09
CA SER A 4 1.64 3.51 21.67
C SER A 4 2.23 2.38 20.85
N SER A 5 1.48 1.89 19.85
CA SER A 5 2.07 1.09 18.79
C SER A 5 2.69 2.06 17.80
N THR A 6 3.83 2.67 18.16
CA THR A 6 4.90 2.91 17.20
C THR A 6 5.49 1.55 16.82
N SER A 7 4.64 0.66 16.32
CA SER A 7 5.03 -0.58 15.68
C SER A 7 5.39 -0.15 14.28
N CYS A 8 6.68 -0.18 13.99
CA CYS A 8 7.16 -0.40 12.63
C CYS A 8 6.19 -1.38 11.96
N LEU A 9 5.36 -0.87 11.04
CA LEU A 9 4.46 -1.71 10.27
C LEU A 9 5.32 -2.77 9.58
N THR A 10 4.91 -4.03 9.68
CA THR A 10 5.58 -5.11 8.97
C THR A 10 5.46 -4.92 7.47
N ASP A 11 6.27 -5.63 6.71
CA ASP A 11 6.22 -5.66 5.25
C ASP A 11 4.81 -5.93 4.71
N GLU A 12 4.10 -6.86 5.35
CA GLU A 12 2.73 -7.21 4.99
C GLU A 12 1.74 -6.08 5.27
N GLU A 13 1.90 -5.35 6.38
CA GLU A 13 1.07 -4.19 6.69
C GLU A 13 1.30 -3.05 5.69
N TRP A 14 2.54 -2.80 5.29
CA TRP A 14 2.85 -1.82 4.24
C TRP A 14 2.25 -2.19 2.89
N PHE A 15 2.33 -3.47 2.52
CA PHE A 15 1.69 -4.00 1.32
C PHE A 15 0.18 -3.79 1.35
N ASN A 16 -0.48 -4.22 2.44
CA ASN A 16 -1.92 -4.06 2.60
C ASN A 16 -2.34 -2.57 2.61
N GLN A 17 -1.52 -1.70 3.20
CA GLN A 17 -1.75 -0.25 3.20
C GLN A 17 -1.68 0.34 1.78
N GLY A 18 -0.65 -0.02 1.00
CA GLY A 18 -0.52 0.41 -0.39
C GLY A 18 -1.72 -0.01 -1.23
N LYS A 19 -2.12 -1.28 -1.09
CA LYS A 19 -3.30 -1.84 -1.76
C LYS A 19 -4.60 -1.12 -1.40
N ALA A 20 -4.80 -0.84 -0.11
CA ALA A 20 -5.96 -0.09 0.37
C ALA A 20 -5.99 1.35 -0.14
N ASP A 21 -4.84 2.04 -0.20
CA ASP A 21 -4.74 3.39 -0.75
C ASP A 21 -5.05 3.43 -2.25
N ALA A 22 -4.57 2.45 -3.02
CA ALA A 22 -4.90 2.31 -4.44
C ALA A 22 -6.41 2.10 -4.65
N TRP A 23 -7.05 1.23 -3.86
CA TRP A 23 -8.49 1.05 -3.88
C TRP A 23 -9.25 2.36 -3.56
N ALA A 24 -8.75 3.11 -2.59
CA ALA A 24 -9.29 4.41 -2.19
C ALA A 24 -8.98 5.56 -3.18
N LYS A 25 -8.23 5.33 -4.27
CA LYS A 25 -7.73 6.37 -5.20
C LYS A 25 -6.91 7.46 -4.49
N LYS A 26 -6.25 7.12 -3.40
CA LYS A 26 -5.39 8.06 -2.68
C LYS A 26 -4.05 8.15 -3.39
N PRO A 27 -3.39 9.32 -3.41
CA PRO A 27 -2.04 9.41 -3.96
C PRO A 27 -1.09 8.50 -3.17
N LYS A 28 -0.07 7.95 -3.85
CA LYS A 28 0.96 7.12 -3.22
C LYS A 28 1.65 7.90 -2.09
N GLN A 29 1.67 7.32 -0.90
CA GLN A 29 2.37 7.86 0.28
C GLN A 29 3.34 6.81 0.85
N PRO A 30 4.42 6.47 0.12
CA PRO A 30 5.40 5.54 0.62
C PRO A 30 6.22 6.16 1.78
N PRO A 31 6.68 5.33 2.74
CA PRO A 31 7.58 5.78 3.80
C PRO A 31 8.95 6.20 3.26
N GLU A 32 9.45 7.36 3.69
CA GLU A 32 10.73 7.93 3.19
C GLU A 32 11.97 7.35 3.88
N HIS A 33 11.82 6.86 5.11
CA HIS A 33 12.94 6.41 5.95
C HIS A 33 13.14 4.89 5.98
N ASP A 34 12.32 4.15 5.24
CA ASP A 34 12.40 2.69 5.18
C ASP A 34 12.20 2.20 3.74
N PRO A 35 13.29 1.93 3.00
CA PRO A 35 13.23 1.58 1.59
C PRO A 35 12.57 0.20 1.35
N GLN A 36 12.62 -0.69 2.34
CA GLN A 36 11.97 -2.00 2.27
C GLN A 36 10.45 -1.82 2.33
N ALA A 37 9.97 -1.08 3.34
CA ALA A 37 8.57 -0.70 3.48
C ALA A 37 8.04 0.10 2.27
N ALA A 38 8.85 1.01 1.71
CA ALA A 38 8.50 1.75 0.50
C ALA A 38 8.26 0.81 -0.69
N SER A 39 9.12 -0.20 -0.84
CA SER A 39 8.97 -1.22 -1.88
C SER A 39 7.72 -2.06 -1.65
N MET A 40 7.44 -2.49 -0.42
CA MET A 40 6.23 -3.26 -0.09
C MET A 40 4.94 -2.47 -0.31
N TYR A 41 4.92 -1.20 0.08
CA TYR A 41 3.82 -0.29 -0.19
C TYR A 41 3.57 -0.13 -1.69
N ASP A 42 4.61 0.11 -2.49
CA ASP A 42 4.46 0.30 -3.94
C ASP A 42 3.97 -0.97 -4.66
N LEU A 43 4.44 -2.14 -4.21
CA LEU A 43 3.94 -3.44 -4.68
C LEU A 43 2.44 -3.60 -4.41
N GLY A 44 2.02 -3.35 -3.17
CA GLY A 44 0.62 -3.44 -2.78
C GLY A 44 -0.27 -2.45 -3.52
N TYR A 45 0.19 -1.20 -3.67
CA TYR A 45 -0.53 -0.17 -4.41
C TYR A 45 -0.71 -0.56 -5.88
N SER A 46 0.35 -1.05 -6.52
CA SER A 46 0.29 -1.52 -7.91
C SER A 46 -0.67 -2.70 -8.08
N GLU A 47 -0.68 -3.65 -7.15
CA GLU A 47 -1.64 -4.75 -7.15
C GLU A 47 -3.08 -4.24 -6.98
N GLY A 48 -3.30 -3.29 -6.06
CA GLY A 48 -4.59 -2.65 -5.84
C GLY A 48 -5.10 -1.90 -7.07
N GLU A 49 -4.22 -1.25 -7.84
CA GLU A 49 -4.57 -0.62 -9.12
C GLU A 49 -5.00 -1.65 -10.16
N ILE A 50 -4.28 -2.78 -10.26
CA ILE A 50 -4.57 -3.87 -11.19
C ILE A 50 -5.90 -4.56 -10.84
N GLU A 51 -6.11 -4.95 -9.58
CA GLU A 51 -7.32 -5.62 -9.11
C GLU A 51 -8.56 -4.72 -9.16
N ARG A 52 -8.39 -3.41 -8.98
CA ARG A 52 -9.49 -2.44 -9.10
C ARG A 52 -9.80 -2.08 -10.55
N SER A 53 -8.87 -2.34 -11.48
CA SER A 53 -9.05 -2.10 -12.91
C SER A 53 -9.32 -3.39 -13.73
N PRO A 54 -10.22 -4.31 -13.33
CA PRO A 54 -10.62 -5.42 -14.20
C PRO A 54 -11.48 -4.95 -15.39
N TYR A 55 -11.70 -3.64 -15.57
CA TYR A 55 -12.51 -3.04 -16.63
C TYR A 55 -11.74 -2.19 -17.65
N GLU A 56 -10.45 -1.89 -17.46
CA GLU A 56 -9.70 -1.03 -18.41
C GLU A 56 -8.68 -1.80 -19.25
N ARG A 57 -8.66 -3.14 -19.16
CA ARG A 57 -7.72 -4.00 -19.90
C ARG A 57 -8.43 -4.89 -20.94
N GLY A 58 -9.30 -4.29 -21.75
CA GLY A 58 -9.92 -4.99 -22.88
C GLY A 58 -10.91 -4.14 -23.66
N VAL A 59 -10.40 -3.26 -24.53
CA VAL A 59 -11.09 -2.85 -25.78
C VAL A 59 -10.28 -3.33 -26.96
#